data_AF-A0A1I3E9I7-F1
#
_entry.id   AF-A0A1I3E9I7-F1
#
_cell.length_a   1.000
_cell.length_b   1.000
_cell.length_c   1.000
_cell.angle_alpha   90.00
_cell.angle_beta   90.00
_cell.angle_gamma   90.00
#
_symmetry.space_group_name_H-M   'P 1'
#
loop_
_entity.id
_entity.type
_entity.pdbx_description
1 polymer ?
#
loop_
_entity_poly.entity_id
_entity_poly.type
_entity_poly.pdbx_seq_one_letter_code
_entity_poly.pdbx_strand_id
1 'polypeptide(L)'
;MIKILHNNSCSKSRAILEYLDENNVKFEIIDFIENPLSKLEIKTLLKKLNCAPSEILRRNEPSFKTLNLDLETISEEKLIEILFEHPILMQRPILIKDKVAMIGRPLENVRFFIEK
;
A
#
# COMPACT_ATOMS: atom_id res chain seq x y z
N MET A 1 -14.53 -0.77 9.44
CA MET A 1 -13.24 -0.39 10.08
C MET A 1 -12.18 -0.34 8.99
N ILE A 2 -11.36 0.70 8.93
CA ILE A 2 -10.37 0.88 7.86
C ILE A 2 -9.02 0.32 8.33
N LYS A 3 -8.38 -0.54 7.54
CA LYS A 3 -7.00 -0.98 7.79
C LYS A 3 -6.05 -0.14 6.98
N ILE A 4 -4.93 0.28 7.55
CA ILE A 4 -3.98 1.18 6.90
C ILE A 4 -2.60 0.54 6.93
N LEU A 5 -2.10 0.21 5.74
CA LEU A 5 -0.70 -0.17 5.56
C LEU A 5 0.15 1.09 5.67
N HIS A 6 0.82 1.25 6.81
CA HIS A 6 1.52 2.46 7.20
C HIS A 6 2.99 2.18 7.46
N ASN A 7 3.83 3.21 7.32
CA ASN A 7 5.19 3.22 7.85
C ASN A 7 5.42 4.58 8.53
N ASN A 8 5.86 4.52 9.79
CA ASN A 8 5.99 5.66 10.70
C ASN A 8 6.95 6.77 10.19
N SER A 9 7.80 6.47 9.22
CA SER A 9 8.71 7.43 8.57
C SER A 9 8.05 8.40 7.56
N CYS A 10 6.74 8.27 7.29
CA CYS A 10 6.11 9.01 6.20
C CYS A 10 5.16 10.14 6.66
N SER A 11 5.60 11.40 6.52
CA SER A 11 4.80 12.59 6.88
C SER A 11 3.44 12.64 6.17
N LYS A 12 3.37 12.29 4.88
CA LYS A 12 2.11 12.23 4.12
C LYS A 12 1.14 11.16 4.65
N SER A 13 1.69 10.12 5.27
CA SER A 13 0.86 9.10 5.88
C SER A 13 0.33 9.50 7.24
N ARG A 14 1.03 10.36 8.00
CA ARG A 14 0.52 10.89 9.27
C ARG A 14 -0.68 11.82 9.04
N ALA A 15 -0.63 12.65 8.01
CA ALA A 15 -1.78 13.48 7.60
C ALA A 15 -3.06 12.66 7.33
N ILE A 16 -2.93 11.42 6.84
CA ILE A 16 -4.07 10.52 6.63
C ILE A 16 -4.61 9.96 7.95
N LEU A 17 -3.72 9.63 8.88
CA LEU A 17 -4.12 9.16 10.21
C LEU A 17 -4.82 10.29 11.00
N GLU A 18 -4.27 11.49 10.97
CA GLU A 18 -4.86 12.70 11.56
C GLU A 18 -6.25 12.96 10.97
N TYR A 19 -6.37 12.94 9.63
CA TYR A 19 -7.66 13.14 8.97
C TYR A 19 -8.71 12.10 9.39
N LEU A 20 -8.32 10.82 9.52
CA LEU A 20 -9.23 9.77 9.95
C LEU A 20 -9.67 9.95 11.40
N ASP A 21 -8.75 10.34 12.28
CA ASP A 21 -9.00 10.60 13.69
C ASP A 21 -9.94 11.80 13.89
N GLU A 22 -9.67 12.92 13.21
CA GLU A 22 -10.50 14.13 13.21
C GLU A 22 -11.94 13.85 12.75
N ASN A 23 -12.12 12.90 11.82
CA ASN A 23 -13.43 12.50 11.30
C ASN A 23 -14.05 11.33 12.09
N ASN A 24 -13.51 10.95 13.25
CA ASN A 24 -13.99 9.86 14.10
C ASN A 24 -14.11 8.50 13.37
N VAL A 25 -13.27 8.28 12.36
CA VAL A 25 -13.26 7.04 11.58
C VAL A 25 -12.42 6.01 12.31
N LYS A 26 -13.01 4.87 12.67
CA LYS A 26 -12.24 3.77 13.27
C LYS A 26 -11.29 3.14 12.27
N PHE A 27 -9.99 3.19 12.57
CA PHE A 27 -8.95 2.55 11.77
C PHE A 27 -8.00 1.69 12.60
N GLU A 28 -7.31 0.78 11.91
CA GLU A 28 -6.27 -0.10 12.42
C GLU A 28 -5.00 0.14 11.59
N ILE A 29 -3.88 0.38 12.27
CA ILE A 29 -2.57 0.56 11.63
C ILE A 29 -1.91 -0.81 11.51
N ILE A 30 -1.48 -1.15 10.30
CA ILE A 30 -0.72 -2.37 10.01
C ILE A 30 0.69 -1.96 9.58
N ASP A 31 1.67 -2.29 10.42
CA ASP A 31 3.08 -2.16 10.07
C ASP A 31 3.51 -3.38 9.24
N PHE A 32 3.39 -3.19 7.91
CA PHE A 32 3.72 -4.23 6.94
C PHE A 32 5.22 -4.33 6.64
N ILE A 33 6.05 -3.48 7.26
CA ILE A 33 7.52 -3.57 7.15
C ILE A 33 8.03 -4.57 8.17
N GLU A 34 7.60 -4.44 9.42
CA GLU A 34 7.94 -5.38 10.50
C GLU A 34 7.15 -6.69 10.37
N ASN A 35 5.89 -6.61 9.93
CA ASN A 35 5.03 -7.77 9.74
C ASN A 35 4.59 -7.87 8.27
N PRO A 36 5.46 -8.40 7.38
CA PRO A 36 5.19 -8.46 5.95
C PRO A 36 3.91 -9.25 5.65
N LEU A 37 3.14 -8.73 4.69
CA LEU A 37 1.97 -9.44 4.15
C LEU A 37 2.42 -10.72 3.44
N SER A 38 1.68 -11.80 3.61
CA SER A 38 1.88 -13.02 2.84
C SER A 38 1.61 -12.79 1.34
N LYS A 39 2.16 -13.66 0.47
CA LYS A 39 1.88 -13.62 -0.99
C LYS A 39 0.37 -13.67 -1.29
N LEU A 40 -0.42 -14.40 -0.49
CA LEU A 40 -1.89 -14.47 -0.62
C LEU A 40 -2.57 -13.15 -0.25
N GLU A 41 -2.10 -12.49 0.81
CA GLU A 41 -2.59 -11.18 1.22
C GLU A 41 -2.24 -10.09 0.21
N ILE A 42 -1.03 -10.13 -0.38
CA ILE A 42 -0.64 -9.22 -1.47
C ILE A 42 -1.54 -9.42 -2.68
N LYS A 43 -1.78 -10.67 -3.11
CA LYS A 43 -2.74 -10.97 -4.20
C LYS A 43 -4.14 -10.45 -3.89
N THR A 44 -4.58 -10.61 -2.65
CA THR A 44 -5.88 -10.10 -2.19
C THR A 44 -5.92 -8.58 -2.22
N LEU A 45 -4.85 -7.92 -1.78
CA LEU A 45 -4.71 -6.47 -1.79
C LEU A 45 -4.79 -5.91 -3.22
N LEU A 46 -4.06 -6.52 -4.16
CA LEU A 46 -4.09 -6.13 -5.57
C LEU A 46 -5.49 -6.25 -6.18
N LYS A 47 -6.22 -7.32 -5.87
CA LYS A 47 -7.63 -7.45 -6.28
C LYS A 47 -8.52 -6.36 -5.70
N LYS A 48 -8.30 -5.95 -4.44
CA LYS A 48 -9.05 -4.85 -3.81
C LYS A 48 -8.70 -3.48 -4.38
N LEU A 49 -7.45 -3.29 -4.81
CA LEU A 49 -6.97 -2.08 -5.48
C LEU A 49 -7.38 -2.03 -6.96
N ASN A 50 -7.73 -3.17 -7.53
CA ASN A 50 -8.02 -3.33 -8.96
C ASN A 50 -6.87 -2.83 -9.85
N CYS A 51 -5.63 -3.21 -9.49
CA CYS A 51 -4.42 -2.80 -10.18
C CYS A 51 -3.39 -3.95 -10.29
N ALA A 52 -2.44 -3.80 -11.20
CA ALA A 52 -1.32 -4.72 -11.37
C ALA A 52 -0.26 -4.51 -10.26
N PRO A 53 0.54 -5.55 -9.93
CA PRO A 53 1.65 -5.40 -8.98
C PRO A 53 2.63 -4.28 -9.34
N SER A 54 2.83 -4.02 -10.62
CA SER A 54 3.74 -2.98 -11.13
C SER A 54 3.28 -1.56 -10.80
N GLU A 55 1.98 -1.35 -10.56
CA GLU A 55 1.38 -0.05 -10.22
C GLU A 55 1.55 0.32 -8.75
N ILE A 56 1.70 -0.69 -7.88
CA ILE A 56 1.96 -0.47 -6.44
C ILE A 56 3.45 -0.41 -6.10
N LEU A 57 4.33 -0.49 -7.10
CA LEU A 57 5.78 -0.37 -6.90
C LEU A 57 6.19 1.08 -6.69
N ARG A 58 6.95 1.28 -5.62
CA ARG A 58 7.57 2.55 -5.27
C ARG A 58 8.94 2.64 -5.94
N ARG A 59 8.94 3.03 -7.22
CA ARG A 59 10.14 3.13 -8.09
C ARG A 59 11.24 4.07 -7.56
N ASN A 60 10.89 4.97 -6.65
CA ASN A 60 11.82 5.94 -6.06
C ASN A 60 12.57 5.39 -4.84
N GLU A 61 12.26 4.18 -4.36
CA GLU A 61 13.03 3.54 -3.29
C GLU A 61 14.42 3.12 -3.77
N PRO A 62 15.49 3.35 -2.98
CA PRO A 62 16.83 2.88 -3.32
C PRO A 62 16.88 1.38 -3.62
N SER A 63 16.17 0.57 -2.82
CA SER A 63 16.08 -0.88 -3.02
C SER A 63 15.52 -1.28 -4.38
N PHE A 64 14.63 -0.46 -4.97
CA PHE A 64 14.11 -0.70 -6.31
C PHE A 64 15.22 -0.65 -7.37
N LYS A 65 16.11 0.34 -7.25
CA LYS A 65 17.24 0.53 -8.17
C LYS A 65 18.25 -0.61 -8.07
N THR A 66 18.51 -1.10 -6.86
CA THR A 66 19.43 -2.22 -6.62
C THR A 66 18.96 -3.53 -7.25
N LEU A 67 17.64 -3.75 -7.32
CA LEU A 67 17.06 -4.97 -7.89
C LEU A 67 17.12 -5.03 -9.42
N ASN A 68 17.41 -3.90 -10.10
CA ASN A 68 17.57 -3.82 -11.56
C ASN A 68 16.45 -4.55 -12.33
N LEU A 69 15.20 -4.33 -11.92
CA LEU A 69 14.03 -5.03 -12.45
C LEU A 69 13.67 -4.50 -13.84
N ASP A 70 13.53 -5.41 -14.79
CA ASP A 70 12.92 -5.11 -16.09
C ASP A 70 11.40 -5.25 -15.96
N LEU A 71 10.70 -4.12 -15.82
CA LEU A 71 9.25 -4.08 -15.66
C LEU A 71 8.49 -4.46 -16.94
N GLU A 72 9.14 -4.50 -18.11
CA GLU A 72 8.47 -4.86 -19.38
C GLU A 72 8.36 -6.37 -19.56
N THR A 73 9.28 -7.14 -18.97
CA THR A 73 9.37 -8.60 -19.15
C THR A 73 9.06 -9.41 -17.89
N ILE A 74 9.07 -8.77 -16.72
CA ILE A 74 8.81 -9.45 -15.44
C ILE A 74 7.35 -9.90 -15.29
N SER A 75 7.14 -11.13 -14.79
CA SER A 75 5.79 -11.63 -14.52
C SER A 75 5.18 -11.03 -13.25
N GLU A 76 3.84 -11.02 -13.19
CA GLU A 76 3.11 -10.58 -12.00
C GLU A 76 3.43 -11.44 -10.78
N GLU A 77 3.57 -12.76 -10.96
CA GLU A 77 3.97 -13.66 -9.88
C GLU A 77 5.32 -13.25 -9.32
N LYS A 78 6.30 -12.95 -10.18
CA LYS A 78 7.65 -12.59 -9.74
C LYS A 78 7.65 -11.24 -9.01
N LEU A 79 6.85 -10.29 -9.48
CA LEU A 79 6.65 -9.02 -8.77
C LEU A 79 6.04 -9.24 -7.39
N ILE A 80 5.06 -10.13 -7.24
CA ILE A 80 4.48 -10.46 -5.93
C ILE A 80 5.53 -11.09 -5.00
N GLU A 81 6.43 -11.93 -5.52
CA GLU A 81 7.56 -12.45 -4.72
C GLU A 81 8.48 -11.34 -4.25
N ILE A 82 8.83 -10.41 -5.13
CA ILE A 82 9.68 -9.27 -4.80
C ILE A 82 9.00 -8.38 -3.75
N LEU A 83 7.69 -8.14 -3.86
CA LEU A 83 6.94 -7.36 -2.87
C LEU A 83 6.86 -8.07 -1.50
N PHE A 84 6.82 -9.40 -1.51
CA PHE A 84 6.89 -10.21 -0.29
C PHE A 84 8.28 -10.15 0.37
N GLU A 85 9.35 -10.27 -0.42
CA GLU A 85 10.74 -10.20 0.05
C GLU A 85 11.19 -8.78 0.43
N HIS A 86 10.62 -7.78 -0.25
CA HIS A 86 10.93 -6.37 -0.06
C HIS A 86 9.65 -5.54 0.13
N PRO A 87 8.97 -5.66 1.27
CA PRO A 87 7.73 -4.92 1.54
C PRO A 87 7.89 -3.40 1.35
N ILE A 88 9.08 -2.87 1.65
CA ILE A 88 9.43 -1.45 1.47
C ILE A 88 9.13 -0.90 0.05
N LEU A 89 9.10 -1.77 -0.96
CA LEU A 89 8.78 -1.41 -2.33
C LEU A 89 7.29 -1.15 -2.58
N MET A 90 6.40 -1.49 -1.66
CA MET A 90 4.99 -1.16 -1.80
C MET A 90 4.74 0.33 -1.59
N GLN A 91 3.85 0.89 -2.41
CA GLN A 91 3.32 2.23 -2.22
C GLN A 91 2.66 2.36 -0.84
N ARG A 92 2.77 3.54 -0.25
CA ARG A 92 2.23 3.83 1.08
C ARG A 92 1.77 5.28 1.22
N PRO A 93 0.72 5.54 2.02
CA PRO A 93 -0.14 4.55 2.68
C PRO A 93 -1.13 3.88 1.74
N ILE A 94 -1.58 2.68 2.09
CA ILE A 94 -2.69 1.99 1.44
C ILE A 94 -3.81 1.80 2.46
N LEU A 95 -5.01 2.28 2.13
CA LEU A 95 -6.20 2.12 2.95
C LEU A 95 -7.00 0.93 2.42
N ILE A 96 -7.53 0.12 3.32
CA ILE A 96 -8.32 -1.08 3.02
C ILE A 96 -9.63 -0.98 3.80
N LYS A 97 -10.76 -0.94 3.08
CA LYS A 97 -12.11 -0.91 3.64
C LYS A 97 -12.91 -2.05 3.02
N ASP A 98 -13.16 -3.08 3.82
CA ASP A 98 -13.88 -4.28 3.41
C ASP A 98 -13.28 -4.93 2.13
N LYS A 99 -13.99 -4.83 1.00
CA LYS A 99 -13.60 -5.41 -0.30
C LYS A 99 -12.86 -4.43 -1.22
N VAL A 100 -12.62 -3.19 -0.78
CA VAL A 100 -11.99 -2.14 -1.60
C VAL A 100 -10.73 -1.66 -0.90
N ALA A 101 -9.72 -1.30 -1.69
CA ALA A 101 -8.51 -0.66 -1.21
C ALA A 101 -8.15 0.55 -2.07
N MET A 102 -7.35 1.45 -1.52
CA MET A 102 -6.92 2.66 -2.20
C MET A 102 -5.51 3.06 -1.78
N ILE A 103 -4.71 3.54 -2.74
CA ILE A 103 -3.46 4.24 -2.45
C ILE A 103 -3.79 5.66 -1.96
N GLY A 104 -3.42 5.99 -0.73
CA GLY A 104 -3.68 7.28 -0.08
C GLY A 104 -2.78 8.41 -0.57
N ARG A 105 -2.59 8.54 -1.89
CA ARG A 105 -1.82 9.63 -2.50
C ARG A 105 -2.51 10.06 -3.79
N PRO A 106 -3.04 11.30 -3.87
CA PRO A 106 -3.01 12.38 -2.86
C PRO A 106 -3.99 12.18 -1.68
N LEU A 107 -4.04 13.12 -0.73
CA LEU A 107 -4.94 13.05 0.43
C LEU A 107 -6.41 13.23 0.02
N GLU A 108 -6.68 14.04 -1.00
CA GLU A 108 -8.04 14.29 -1.52
C GLU A 108 -8.79 12.98 -1.85
N ASN A 109 -8.04 11.99 -2.35
CA ASN A 109 -8.54 10.65 -2.66
C ASN A 109 -9.10 9.93 -1.42
N VAL A 110 -8.47 10.14 -0.25
CA VAL A 110 -8.85 9.49 1.00
C VAL A 110 -10.21 9.96 1.49
N ARG A 111 -10.54 11.25 1.29
CA ARG A 111 -11.85 11.80 1.65
C ARG A 111 -12.99 11.02 0.98
N PHE A 112 -12.90 10.83 -0.33
CA PHE A 112 -13.92 10.08 -1.09
C PHE A 112 -14.00 8.61 -0.68
N PHE A 113 -12.89 8.03 -0.22
CA PHE A 113 -12.81 6.63 0.21
C PHE A 113 -13.48 6.40 1.58
N ILE A 114 -13.49 7.40 2.45
CA ILE A 114 -14.12 7.32 3.77
C ILE A 114 -15.63 7.48 3.67
N GLU A 115 -16.08 8.43 2.84
CA GLU A 115 -17.51 8.76 2.66
C GLU A 115 -18.32 7.66 1.92
N LYS A 116 -17.67 6.84 1.08
CA LYS A 116 -18.27 5.68 0.40
C LYS A 116 -18.32 4.44 1.30
#